data_AF-A0A2V9ZAH1-F1
#
_entry.id   AF-A0A2V9ZAH1-F1
#
_cell.length_a   1.000
_cell.length_b   1.000
_cell.length_c   1.000
_cell.angle_alpha   90.00
_cell.angle_beta   90.00
_cell.angle_gamma   90.00
#
_symmetry.space_group_name_H-M   'P 1'
#
loop_
_entity.id
_entity.type
_entity.pdbx_description
1 polymer ?
#
loop_
_entity_poly.entity_id
_entity_poly.type
_entity_poly.pdbx_seq_one_letter_code
_entity_poly.pdbx_strand_id
1 'polypeptide(L)' 'MELGEPAIRYLTEIVHRRPRQWFEDVDRLHQILQSHGPEVLRRAMEEGLKQQIFGAFYVERSLQAGLSFSPVVQ' A
#
# COMPACT_ATOMS: atom_id res chain seq x y z
N MET A 1 -3.42 11.09 11.71
CA MET A 1 -2.44 11.19 10.60
C MET A 1 -2.75 10.06 9.64
N GLU A 2 -3.22 10.38 8.43
CA GLU A 2 -4.13 9.51 7.69
C GLU A 2 -3.51 8.22 7.14
N LEU A 3 -2.21 8.17 6.83
CA LEU A 3 -1.53 6.95 6.39
C LEU A 3 -0.37 6.50 7.31
N GLY A 4 0.25 7.42 8.04
CA GLY A 4 1.27 7.14 9.05
C GLY A 4 2.57 6.50 8.52
N GLU A 5 3.34 5.92 9.44
CA GLU A 5 4.63 5.26 9.18
C GLU A 5 4.59 4.17 8.11
N PRO A 6 3.54 3.32 8.00
CA PRO A 6 3.47 2.31 6.95
C PRO A 6 3.62 2.88 5.54
N ALA A 7 3.02 4.03 5.26
CA ALA A 7 3.13 4.65 3.94
C ALA A 7 4.54 5.16 3.66
N ILE A 8 5.21 5.78 4.63
CA ILE A 8 6.57 6.28 4.45
C ILE A 8 7.51 5.11 4.12
N ARG A 9 7.43 4.01 4.88
CA ARG A 9 8.25 2.82 4.64
C ARG A 9 7.95 2.19 3.29
N TYR A 10 6.67 2.02 2.96
CA TYR A 10 6.27 1.39 1.71
C TYR A 10 6.75 2.18 0.49
N LEU A 11 6.56 3.51 0.52
CA LEU A 11 7.01 4.42 -0.54
C LEU A 11 8.53 4.44 -0.67
N THR A 12 9.25 4.43 0.46
CA THR A 12 10.71 4.36 0.48
C THR A 12 11.21 3.11 -0.24
N GLU A 13 10.61 1.96 0.03
CA GLU A 13 10.95 0.71 -0.65
C GLU A 13 10.62 0.75 -2.15
N ILE A 14 9.51 1.36 -2.57
CA ILE A 14 9.19 1.54 -3.99
C ILE A 14 10.26 2.39 -4.68
N VAL A 15 10.65 3.52 -4.11
CA VAL A 15 11.67 4.41 -4.68
C VAL A 15 13.02 3.70 -4.81
N HIS A 16 13.44 2.94 -3.79
CA HIS A 16 14.70 2.18 -3.82
C HIS A 16 14.68 1.04 -4.85
N ARG A 17 13.57 0.32 -4.97
CA ARG A 17 13.48 -0.85 -5.87
C ARG A 17 13.25 -0.46 -7.33
N ARG A 18 12.58 0.67 -7.58
CA ARG A 18 12.18 1.13 -8.92
C ARG A 18 12.54 2.60 -9.14
N PRO A 19 13.83 2.99 -9.09
CA PRO A 19 14.24 4.40 -9.10
C PRO A 19 13.83 5.18 -10.36
N ARG A 20 13.50 4.49 -11.47
CA ARG A 20 13.05 5.11 -12.73
C ARG A 20 11.56 5.00 -13.00
N GLN A 21 10.79 4.30 -12.15
CA GLN A 21 9.38 3.98 -12.39
C GLN A 21 8.49 4.17 -11.16
N TRP A 22 9.07 4.54 -10.01
CA TRP A 22 8.36 4.71 -8.75
C TRP A 22 7.17 5.67 -8.85
N PHE A 23 7.24 6.67 -9.73
CA PHE A 23 6.20 7.68 -9.90
C PHE A 23 4.89 7.07 -10.44
N GLU A 24 4.96 6.01 -11.26
CA GLU A 24 3.77 5.30 -11.74
C GLU A 24 3.08 4.52 -10.62
N ASP A 25 3.87 3.93 -9.72
CA ASP A 25 3.36 3.26 -8.54
C ASP A 25 2.73 4.28 -7.57
N VAL A 26 3.35 5.45 -7.37
CA VAL A 26 2.80 6.52 -6.52
C VAL A 26 1.49 7.08 -7.07
N ASP A 27 1.41 7.33 -8.38
CA ASP A 27 0.18 7.84 -9.01
C ASP A 27 -1.01 6.88 -8.82
N ARG A 28 -0.78 5.58 -9.05
CA ARG A 28 -1.78 4.54 -8.78
C ARG A 28 -2.17 4.46 -7.30
N LEU A 29 -1.21 4.53 -6.38
CA LEU A 29 -1.50 4.55 -4.94
C LEU A 29 -2.34 5.78 -4.55
N HIS A 30 -2.14 6.92 -5.22
CA HIS A 30 -2.96 8.11 -5.06
C HIS A 30 -4.39 7.92 -5.57
N GLN A 31 -4.58 7.27 -6.71
CA GLN A 31 -5.92 6.92 -7.22
C GLN A 31 -6.66 5.97 -6.26
N ILE A 32 -5.93 5.01 -5.69
CA ILE A 32 -6.48 4.10 -4.66
C ILE A 32 -6.87 4.87 -3.40
N LEU A 33 -6.02 5.81 -2.95
CA LEU A 33 -6.31 6.69 -1.82
C LEU A 33 -7.62 7.46 -2.02
N GLN A 34 -7.80 8.06 -3.22
CA GLN A 34 -9.01 8.81 -3.54
C GLN A 34 -10.27 7.92 -3.61
N SER A 35 -10.12 6.69 -4.11
CA SER A 35 -11.25 5.79 -4.36
C SER A 35 -11.69 5.00 -3.12
N HIS A 36 -10.74 4.58 -2.28
CA HIS A 36 -10.97 3.66 -1.16
C HIS A 36 -10.70 4.30 0.21
N GLY A 37 -10.10 5.48 0.24
CA GLY A 37 -9.75 6.18 1.46
C GLY A 37 -8.45 5.68 2.11
N PRO A 38 -7.97 6.44 3.12
CA PRO A 38 -6.65 6.25 3.70
C PRO A 38 -6.51 4.97 4.50
N GLU A 39 -7.52 4.56 5.27
CA GLU A 39 -7.42 3.38 6.14
C GLU A 39 -7.26 2.08 5.34
N VAL A 40 -7.96 1.97 4.21
CA VAL A 40 -7.86 0.81 3.31
C VAL A 40 -6.46 0.73 2.70
N LEU A 41 -5.95 1.86 2.21
CA LEU A 41 -4.62 1.94 1.65
C LEU A 41 -3.53 1.62 2.69
N ARG A 42 -3.66 2.17 3.90
CA ARG A 42 -2.74 1.93 5.02
C ARG A 42 -2.63 0.43 5.32
N ARG A 43 -3.75 -0.26 5.47
CA ARG A 43 -3.76 -1.71 5.77
C ARG A 43 -3.13 -2.53 4.64
N ALA A 44 -3.41 -2.19 3.39
CA ALA A 44 -2.80 -2.87 2.25
C ALA A 44 -1.27 -2.67 2.20
N MET A 45 -0.79 -1.46 2.51
CA MET A 45 0.64 -1.18 2.64
C MET A 45 1.26 -1.94 3.82
N GLU A 46 0.59 -2.03 4.98
CA GLU A 46 1.06 -2.83 6.11
C GLU A 46 1.21 -4.31 5.75
N GLU A 47 0.26 -4.85 5.01
CA GLU A 47 0.34 -6.23 4.55
C GLU A 47 1.46 -6.44 3.53
N GLY A 48 1.62 -5.50 2.60
CA GLY A 48 2.74 -5.49 1.66
C GLY A 48 4.10 -5.41 2.37
N LEU A 49 4.21 -4.62 3.45
CA LEU A 49 5.42 -4.55 4.29
C LEU A 49 5.71 -5.90 4.96
N LYS A 50 4.71 -6.57 5.54
CA LYS A 50 4.89 -7.89 6.18
C LYS A 50 5.35 -8.95 5.17
N GLN A 51 4.76 -8.92 3.98
CA GLN A 51 5.08 -9.87 2.91
C GLN A 51 6.30 -9.47 2.07
N GLN A 52 6.87 -8.28 2.31
CA GLN A 52 8.00 -7.71 1.55
C GLN A 52 7.71 -7.60 0.03
N ILE A 53 6.47 -7.28 -0.32
CA ILE A 53 6.02 -7.05 -1.70
C ILE A 53 5.65 -5.57 -1.90
N PHE A 54 6.19 -4.97 -2.96
CA PHE A 54 6.17 -3.51 -3.15
C PHE A 54 5.65 -3.11 -4.53
N GLY A 55 4.84 -2.06 -4.55
CA GLY A 55 4.25 -1.49 -5.76
C GLY A 55 2.71 -1.46 -5.69
N ALA A 56 2.12 -0.60 -6.50
CA ALA A 56 0.68 -0.37 -6.52
C ALA A 56 -0.10 -1.65 -6.85
N PHE A 57 0.43 -2.47 -7.76
CA PHE A 57 -0.18 -3.74 -8.15
C PHE A 57 -0.53 -4.65 -6.97
N TYR A 58 0.34 -4.74 -5.96
CA TYR A 58 0.10 -5.61 -4.81
C TYR A 58 -0.96 -5.03 -3.87
N VAL A 59 -1.04 -3.71 -3.78
CA VAL A 59 -2.11 -3.01 -3.09
C VAL A 59 -3.44 -3.29 -3.80
N GLU A 60 -3.53 -3.04 -5.10
CA GLU A 60 -4.73 -3.29 -5.92
C GLU A 60 -5.22 -4.73 -5.79
N ARG A 61 -4.30 -5.71 -5.89
CA ARG A 61 -4.61 -7.12 -5.71
C ARG A 61 -5.18 -7.41 -4.32
N SER A 62 -4.65 -6.79 -3.28
CA SER A 62 -5.14 -6.95 -1.90
C SER A 62 -6.56 -6.41 -1.75
N LEU A 63 -6.91 -5.34 -2.47
CA LEU A 63 -8.26 -4.79 -2.49
C LEU A 63 -9.25 -5.70 -3.25
N GLN A 64 -8.84 -6.26 -4.39
CA GLN A 64 -9.66 -7.15 -5.21
C GLN A 64 -9.90 -8.51 -4.57
N ALA A 65 -8.93 -9.03 -3.81
CA ALA A 65 -9.06 -10.27 -3.05
C ALA A 65 -10.12 -10.17 -1.92
N GLY A 66 -10.78 -9.02 -1.78
CA GLY A 66 -11.83 -8.76 -0.81
C GLY A 66 -11.24 -8.86 0.58
N LEU A 67 -10.46 -7.85 0.96
CA LEU A 67 -9.73 -7.74 2.22
C LEU A 67 -10.45 -8.44 3.39
N SER A 68 -10.21 -9.75 3.54
CA SER A 68 -10.73 -10.55 4.64
C SER A 68 -9.78 -10.30 5.80
N PHE A 69 -9.95 -9.12 6.39
CA PHE A 69 -9.20 -8.73 7.57
C PHE A 69 -9.66 -9.60 8.73
N SER A 70 -8.94 -10.67 9.01
CA SER A 70 -9.00 -11.26 10.35
C SER A 70 -8.53 -10.19 11.33
N PRO A 71 -9.35 -9.73 12.28
CA PRO A 71 -8.86 -8.85 13.32
C PRO A 71 -7.81 -9.63 14.10
N VAL A 72 -6.55 -9.19 14.03
CA VAL A 72 -5.56 -9.59 15.02
C VAL A 72 -6.08 -9.06 16.35
N VAL A 73 -6.59 -9.98 17.15
CA VAL A 73 -6.93 -9.79 18.56
C VAL A 73 -5.62 -9.39 19.26
N GLN A 74 -5.63 -8.23 19.91
CA GLN A 74 -4.70 -7.91 21.01
C GLN A 74 -5.47 -8.03 22.31
#